data_AF-A0A7J3GYP1-F1
#
_entry.id   AF-A0A7J3GYP1-F1
#
_cell.length_a   1.000
_cell.length_b   1.000
_cell.length_c   1.000
_cell.angle_alpha   90.00
_cell.angle_beta   90.00
_cell.angle_gamma   90.00
#
_symmetry.space_group_name_H-M   'P 1'
#
loop_
_entity.id
_entity.type
_entity.pdbx_description
1 polymer ?
#
loop_
_entity_poly.entity_id
_entity_poly.type
_entity_poly.pdbx_seq_one_letter_code
_entity_poly.pdbx_strand_id
1 'polypeptide(L)'
;MRRDREFYMVRVDGEGKILWRGMTLIHIKDLEGDRRIKVIEEIKRLRELGLGRDSIQKKIAEEHSVYVPETILRKLMRGDTNIDWSRSRIRRPYREYRMRKAMYERVRKLRAQGYGYKRIIKEIEIEFGERLSLATVSHWCRGIHSPSGGIKEIETTPDVYWLIGLIIADGSIHQSFRRNHKTHIVMIITTDEELVEKIKAMNLGYVNIYFDSRRFMITIRSKLLVDLVEEIKELIRQARYDGLIKMMGYEGTRMFIRGFFDGDGSGLFVNFTNADIKLLEFVRYALRRYGIETSRPVVSTRKGTAKYLASEGRWIRRRKNVFRVYIYPDHYDRFFKLIGTTIPRKVQLKAIAQKVLQRRSRKYGCRCIEEIRRRFKNGEDWVEVILPLVKSIGVSMMKKRGRQSHPLSSSHALS
;
A
#
# COMPACT_ATOMS: atom_id res chain seq x y z
N MET A 1 -11.43 -29.94 3.44
CA MET A 1 -12.14 -29.17 4.48
C MET A 1 -11.14 -28.38 5.33
N ARG A 2 -11.00 -27.07 5.09
CA ARG A 2 -10.20 -26.19 5.94
C ARG A 2 -11.05 -25.86 7.17
N ARG A 3 -10.63 -26.33 8.36
CA ARG A 3 -11.23 -25.86 9.62
C ARG A 3 -10.95 -24.36 9.73
N ASP A 4 -12.02 -23.58 9.80
CA ASP A 4 -12.00 -22.19 10.26
C ASP A 4 -11.37 -22.17 11.66
N ARG A 5 -10.05 -21.96 11.72
CA ARG A 5 -9.42 -21.52 12.96
C ARG A 5 -9.73 -20.04 13.08
N GLU A 6 -10.87 -19.72 13.69
CA GLU A 6 -11.07 -18.42 14.32
C GLU A 6 -9.89 -18.21 15.29
N PHE A 7 -8.85 -17.52 14.84
CA PHE A 7 -7.79 -17.08 15.72
C PHE A 7 -8.44 -16.11 16.71
N TYR A 8 -8.60 -16.56 17.96
CA TYR A 8 -9.07 -15.79 19.11
C TYR A 8 -8.11 -14.62 19.35
N MET A 9 -8.26 -13.53 18.59
CA MET A 9 -7.46 -12.33 18.75
C MET A 9 -7.92 -11.59 20.00
N VAL A 10 -7.28 -11.93 21.10
CA VAL A 10 -7.19 -11.05 22.25
C VAL A 10 -6.36 -9.83 21.83
N ARG A 11 -6.95 -8.63 21.88
CA ARG A 11 -6.26 -7.37 21.58
C ARG A 11 -5.86 -6.67 22.87
N VAL A 12 -4.88 -5.79 22.79
CA VAL A 12 -4.56 -4.87 23.88
C VAL A 12 -4.92 -3.47 23.39
N ASP A 13 -5.73 -2.73 24.13
CA ASP A 13 -6.10 -1.36 23.76
C ASP A 13 -4.98 -0.34 24.05
N GLY A 14 -5.26 0.93 23.75
CA GLY A 14 -4.32 2.03 23.97
C GLY A 14 -3.96 2.25 25.45
N GLU A 15 -4.76 1.75 26.38
CA GLU A 15 -4.55 1.84 27.83
C GLU A 15 -3.87 0.59 28.40
N GLY A 16 -3.63 -0.43 27.58
CA GLY A 16 -3.01 -1.68 28.01
C GLY A 16 -3.98 -2.75 28.51
N LYS A 17 -5.29 -2.54 28.37
CA LYS A 17 -6.33 -3.50 28.77
C LYS A 17 -6.48 -4.61 27.73
N ILE A 18 -6.81 -5.80 28.20
CA ILE A 18 -6.95 -7.00 27.37
C ILE A 18 -8.40 -7.09 26.89
N LEU A 19 -8.60 -7.14 25.57
CA LEU A 19 -9.94 -7.14 24.96
C LEU A 19 -10.21 -8.45 24.20
N TRP A 20 -11.38 -9.03 24.43
CA TRP A 20 -11.90 -10.16 23.66
C TRP A 20 -13.39 -9.95 23.37
N ARG A 21 -13.77 -9.91 22.08
CA ARG A 21 -15.16 -9.60 21.63
C ARG A 21 -15.78 -8.36 22.31
N GLY A 22 -14.98 -7.33 22.57
CA GLY A 22 -15.41 -6.11 23.26
C GLY A 22 -15.45 -6.21 24.80
N MET A 23 -15.20 -7.39 25.38
CA MET A 23 -15.08 -7.60 26.82
C MET A 23 -13.66 -7.28 27.29
N THR A 24 -13.54 -6.59 28.42
CA THR A 24 -12.25 -6.39 29.10
C THR A 24 -11.93 -7.59 29.98
N LEU A 25 -10.78 -8.21 29.75
CA LEU A 25 -10.31 -9.37 30.52
C LEU A 25 -9.26 -8.95 31.55
N ILE A 26 -9.31 -9.57 32.72
CA ILE A 26 -8.29 -9.47 33.75
C ILE A 26 -7.19 -10.47 33.43
N HIS A 27 -5.93 -10.06 33.49
CA HIS A 27 -4.84 -11.00 33.32
C HIS A 27 -4.78 -11.95 34.54
N ILE A 28 -4.59 -13.25 34.33
CA ILE A 28 -4.58 -14.24 35.42
C ILE A 28 -3.60 -13.90 36.56
N LYS A 29 -2.47 -13.26 36.25
CA LYS A 29 -1.46 -12.80 37.24
C LYS A 29 -1.98 -11.71 38.19
N ASP A 30 -2.99 -10.96 37.77
CA ASP A 30 -3.58 -9.84 38.50
C ASP A 30 -4.80 -10.30 39.32
N LEU A 31 -5.17 -11.58 39.23
CA LEU A 31 -6.16 -12.18 40.13
C LEU A 31 -5.54 -12.46 41.49
N GLU A 32 -6.25 -12.12 42.55
CA GLU A 32 -5.83 -12.37 43.93
C GLU A 32 -6.38 -13.72 44.46
N GLY A 33 -5.59 -14.35 45.34
CA GLY A 33 -5.97 -15.51 46.16
C GLY A 33 -6.86 -16.55 45.49
N ASP A 34 -8.02 -16.78 46.10
CA ASP A 34 -9.01 -17.80 45.74
C ASP A 34 -9.49 -17.70 44.30
N ARG A 35 -9.57 -16.47 43.76
CA ARG A 35 -10.07 -16.26 42.40
C ARG A 35 -9.10 -16.80 41.36
N ARG A 36 -7.79 -16.70 41.63
CA ARG A 36 -6.75 -17.30 40.78
C ARG A 36 -6.78 -18.84 40.86
N ILE A 37 -6.95 -19.38 42.07
CA ILE A 37 -7.02 -20.83 42.31
C ILE A 37 -8.19 -21.43 41.54
N LYS A 38 -9.38 -20.84 41.64
CA LYS A 38 -10.58 -21.27 40.89
C LYS A 38 -10.36 -21.33 39.37
N VAL A 39 -9.70 -20.31 38.80
CA VAL A 39 -9.37 -20.32 37.36
C VAL A 39 -8.39 -21.43 37.01
N ILE A 40 -7.38 -21.70 37.86
CA ILE A 40 -6.41 -22.78 37.64
C ILE A 40 -7.10 -24.15 37.71
N GLU A 41 -7.99 -24.35 38.67
CA GLU A 41 -8.77 -25.58 38.83
C GLU A 41 -9.69 -25.81 37.64
N GLU A 42 -10.40 -24.78 37.18
CA GLU A 42 -11.25 -24.90 35.99
C GLU A 42 -10.41 -25.23 34.74
N ILE A 43 -9.21 -24.65 34.57
CA ILE A 43 -8.30 -25.04 33.48
C ILE A 43 -7.92 -26.52 33.56
N LYS A 44 -7.65 -27.05 34.76
CA LYS A 44 -7.34 -28.47 34.96
C LYS A 44 -8.53 -29.37 34.61
N ARG A 45 -9.73 -29.01 35.09
CA ARG A 45 -10.98 -29.71 34.78
C ARG A 45 -11.26 -29.73 33.28
N LEU A 46 -11.17 -28.58 32.62
CA LEU A 46 -11.39 -28.49 31.17
C LEU A 46 -10.35 -29.27 30.36
N ARG A 47 -9.10 -29.35 30.84
CA ARG A 47 -8.07 -30.22 30.27
C ARG A 47 -8.44 -31.69 30.42
N GLU A 48 -8.92 -32.12 31.58
CA GLU A 48 -9.33 -33.52 31.84
C GLU A 48 -10.53 -33.93 30.96
N LEU A 49 -11.39 -32.99 30.61
CA LEU A 49 -12.44 -33.15 29.60
C LEU A 49 -11.92 -33.21 28.14
N GLY A 50 -10.60 -33.17 27.94
CA GLY A 50 -9.97 -33.28 26.63
C GLY A 50 -10.03 -32.03 25.76
N LEU A 51 -10.37 -30.86 26.32
CA LEU A 51 -10.45 -29.63 25.54
C LEU A 51 -9.06 -29.17 25.08
N GLY A 52 -9.00 -28.73 23.83
CA GLY A 52 -7.81 -28.07 23.29
C GLY A 52 -7.60 -26.69 23.89
N ARG A 53 -6.35 -26.21 23.87
CA ARG A 53 -5.90 -24.90 24.38
C ARG A 53 -6.84 -23.75 24.06
N ASP A 54 -7.23 -23.63 22.80
CA ASP A 54 -8.03 -22.50 22.33
C ASP A 54 -9.45 -22.54 22.92
N SER A 55 -10.03 -23.74 23.06
CA SER A 55 -11.33 -23.95 23.69
C SER A 55 -11.29 -23.64 25.19
N ILE A 56 -10.21 -24.02 25.87
CA ILE A 56 -10.00 -23.68 27.29
C ILE A 56 -9.87 -22.16 27.45
N GLN A 57 -9.04 -21.49 26.64
CA GLN A 57 -8.86 -20.05 26.72
C GLN A 57 -10.17 -19.29 26.49
N LYS A 58 -11.01 -19.76 25.55
CA LYS A 58 -12.33 -19.22 25.28
C LYS A 58 -13.24 -19.34 26.50
N LYS A 59 -13.37 -20.54 27.07
CA LYS A 59 -14.20 -20.78 28.25
C LYS A 59 -13.77 -19.94 29.45
N ILE A 60 -12.47 -19.88 29.73
CA ILE A 60 -11.95 -19.05 30.82
C ILE A 60 -12.22 -17.56 30.60
N ALA A 61 -12.13 -17.09 29.35
CA ALA A 61 -12.48 -15.70 29.02
C ALA A 61 -13.98 -15.43 29.20
N GLU A 62 -14.86 -16.34 28.75
CA GLU A 62 -16.31 -16.21 28.84
C GLU A 62 -16.82 -16.32 30.29
N GLU A 63 -16.35 -17.31 31.03
CA GLU A 63 -16.88 -17.67 32.36
C GLU A 63 -16.23 -16.85 33.49
N HIS A 64 -14.95 -16.48 33.35
CA HIS A 64 -14.22 -15.78 34.41
C HIS A 64 -13.79 -14.36 34.05
N SER A 65 -14.00 -13.92 32.81
CA SER A 65 -13.46 -12.65 32.28
C SER A 65 -11.94 -12.57 32.46
N VAL A 66 -11.24 -13.69 32.25
CA VAL A 66 -9.79 -13.81 32.50
C VAL A 66 -9.03 -14.20 31.24
N TYR A 67 -7.89 -13.55 31.03
CA TYR A 67 -6.92 -13.94 30.02
C TYR A 67 -5.74 -14.70 30.65
N VAL A 68 -5.40 -15.83 30.05
CA VAL A 68 -4.25 -16.65 30.43
C VAL A 68 -3.24 -16.60 29.29
N PRO A 69 -2.03 -16.05 29.51
CA PRO A 69 -1.00 -16.05 28.48
C PRO A 69 -0.72 -17.45 27.98
N GLU A 70 -0.50 -17.59 26.67
CA GLU A 70 -0.31 -18.91 26.06
C GLU A 70 0.85 -19.70 26.70
N THR A 71 1.90 -19.00 27.15
CA THR A 71 3.02 -19.62 27.86
C THR A 71 2.62 -20.22 29.21
N ILE A 72 1.71 -19.57 29.94
CA ILE A 72 1.17 -20.06 31.21
C ILE A 72 0.20 -21.21 30.93
N LEU A 73 -0.73 -21.01 29.98
CA LEU A 73 -1.73 -22.03 29.66
C LEU A 73 -1.09 -23.34 29.21
N ARG A 74 0.00 -23.28 28.43
CA ARG A 74 0.78 -24.48 28.05
C ARG A 74 1.40 -25.20 29.25
N LYS A 75 1.89 -24.45 30.25
CA LYS A 75 2.46 -25.03 31.47
C LYS A 75 1.37 -25.71 32.30
N LEU A 76 0.26 -25.01 32.54
CA LEU A 76 -0.90 -25.57 33.24
C LEU A 76 -1.44 -26.82 32.55
N MET A 77 -1.52 -26.80 31.22
CA MET A 77 -1.95 -27.98 30.45
C MET A 77 -1.00 -29.17 30.57
N ARG A 78 0.29 -28.95 30.83
CA ARG A 78 1.27 -30.01 31.10
C ARG A 78 1.27 -30.48 32.56
N GLY A 79 0.43 -29.89 33.41
CA GLY A 79 0.40 -30.19 34.84
C GLY A 79 1.49 -29.48 35.65
N ASP A 80 2.20 -28.51 35.06
CA ASP A 80 3.23 -27.73 35.76
C ASP A 80 2.55 -26.75 36.73
N THR A 81 2.75 -26.97 38.02
CA THR A 81 2.24 -26.13 39.12
C THR A 81 3.24 -25.05 39.55
N ASN A 82 4.51 -25.15 39.14
CA ASN A 82 5.55 -24.20 39.51
C ASN A 82 5.71 -23.10 38.45
N ILE A 83 4.71 -22.25 38.38
CA ILE A 83 4.64 -21.17 37.39
C ILE A 83 5.30 -19.91 37.95
N ASP A 84 6.43 -19.52 37.37
CA ASP A 84 7.01 -18.19 37.57
C ASP A 84 6.10 -17.12 36.94
N TRP A 85 5.19 -16.58 37.75
CA TRP A 85 4.24 -15.55 37.35
C TRP A 85 4.92 -14.23 36.98
N SER A 86 6.16 -13.98 37.45
CA SER A 86 6.89 -12.73 37.21
C SER A 86 7.32 -12.55 35.74
N ARG A 87 7.53 -13.66 35.02
CA ARG A 87 7.93 -13.69 33.61
C ARG A 87 6.76 -13.62 32.63
N SER A 88 5.52 -13.71 33.13
CA SER A 88 4.30 -13.61 32.32
C SER A 88 3.94 -12.15 32.00
N ARG A 89 4.88 -11.42 31.40
CA ARG A 89 4.58 -10.08 30.91
C ARG A 89 3.74 -10.20 29.65
N ILE A 90 2.53 -9.63 29.68
CA ILE A 90 1.86 -9.16 28.46
C ILE A 90 2.93 -8.35 27.71
N ARG A 91 3.33 -8.82 26.53
CA ARG A 91 4.15 -8.00 25.65
C ARG A 91 3.28 -6.80 25.30
N ARG A 92 3.56 -5.66 25.92
CA ARG A 92 2.94 -4.39 25.52
C ARG A 92 3.08 -4.29 24.00
N PRO A 93 2.02 -3.88 23.28
CA PRO A 93 2.11 -3.60 21.87
C PRO A 93 3.36 -2.75 21.61
N TYR A 94 4.11 -3.11 20.58
CA TYR A 94 5.28 -2.35 20.21
C TYR A 94 4.84 -0.90 19.92
N ARG A 95 5.42 0.09 20.62
CA ARG A 95 5.01 1.49 20.48
C ARG A 95 5.06 1.92 19.01
N GLU A 96 4.16 2.82 18.62
CA GLU A 96 4.12 3.35 17.26
C GLU A 96 5.49 3.92 16.86
N TYR A 97 5.92 3.67 15.61
CA TYR A 97 7.26 4.06 15.16
C TYR A 97 7.50 5.58 15.27
N ARG A 98 6.51 6.41 14.89
CA ARG A 98 6.62 7.88 14.97
C ARG A 98 6.88 8.35 16.39
N MET A 99 6.09 7.85 17.33
CA MET A 99 6.29 8.15 18.76
C MET A 99 7.67 7.68 19.23
N ARG A 100 8.13 6.48 18.84
CA ARG A 100 9.48 6.01 19.17
C ARG A 100 10.58 6.88 18.55
N LYS A 101 10.40 7.36 17.32
CA LYS A 101 11.36 8.25 16.64
C LYS A 101 11.43 9.61 17.32
N ALA A 102 10.29 10.22 17.61
CA ALA A 102 10.21 11.49 18.33
C ALA A 102 10.86 11.39 19.73
N MET A 103 10.53 10.34 20.50
CA MET A 103 11.17 10.10 21.80
C MET A 103 12.68 9.90 21.67
N TYR A 104 13.15 9.19 20.63
CA TYR A 104 14.58 8.97 20.42
C TYR A 104 15.33 10.26 20.08
N GLU A 105 14.81 11.07 19.17
CA GLU A 105 15.38 12.39 18.85
C GLU A 105 15.42 13.27 20.10
N ARG A 106 14.36 13.22 20.92
CA ARG A 106 14.31 13.96 22.18
C ARG A 106 15.32 13.44 23.21
N VAL A 107 15.44 12.12 23.39
CA VAL A 107 16.46 11.48 24.24
C VAL A 107 17.86 11.92 23.82
N ARG A 108 18.15 11.96 22.51
CA ARG A 108 19.43 12.43 21.96
C ARG A 108 19.69 13.90 22.29
N LYS A 109 18.68 14.77 22.12
CA LYS A 109 18.77 16.21 22.47
C LYS A 109 19.03 16.41 23.96
N LEU A 110 18.25 15.77 24.84
CA LEU A 110 18.43 15.87 26.29
C LEU A 110 19.80 15.35 26.73
N ARG A 111 20.29 14.28 26.08
CA ARG A 111 21.64 13.77 26.36
C ARG A 111 22.72 14.75 25.95
N ALA A 112 22.58 15.41 24.80
CA ALA A 112 23.49 16.46 24.36
C ALA A 112 23.49 17.68 25.30
N GLN A 113 22.37 17.94 26.00
CA GLN A 113 22.25 18.95 27.05
C GLN A 113 22.83 18.53 28.41
N GLY A 114 23.49 17.37 28.49
CA GLY A 114 24.14 16.88 29.72
C GLY A 114 23.21 16.15 30.70
N TYR A 115 21.97 15.84 30.32
CA TYR A 115 21.03 15.19 31.24
C TYR A 115 21.46 13.74 31.53
N GLY A 116 21.37 13.35 32.81
CA GLY A 116 21.53 11.95 33.24
C GLY A 116 20.32 11.09 32.87
N TYR A 117 20.51 9.77 32.75
CA TYR A 117 19.47 8.86 32.23
C TYR A 117 18.15 8.91 33.01
N LYS A 118 18.19 9.01 34.35
CA LYS A 118 16.97 9.14 35.17
C LYS A 118 16.19 10.42 34.87
N ARG A 119 16.89 11.54 34.66
CA ARG A 119 16.27 12.82 34.29
C ARG A 119 15.66 12.74 32.90
N ILE A 120 16.37 12.15 31.93
CA ILE A 120 15.84 11.92 30.58
C ILE A 120 14.54 11.10 30.62
N ILE A 121 14.47 10.02 31.41
CA ILE A 121 13.24 9.21 31.53
C ILE A 121 12.08 10.08 32.04
N LYS A 122 12.31 10.91 33.06
CA LYS A 122 11.28 11.79 33.63
C LYS A 122 10.80 12.83 32.61
N GLU A 123 11.71 13.46 31.87
CA GLU A 123 11.34 14.43 30.83
C GLU A 123 10.52 13.78 29.71
N ILE A 124 10.91 12.58 29.26
CA ILE A 124 10.15 11.85 28.23
C ILE A 124 8.78 11.42 28.75
N GLU A 125 8.68 10.99 30.01
CA GLU A 125 7.41 10.63 30.63
C GLU A 125 6.47 11.84 30.73
N ILE A 126 7.00 13.02 31.04
CA ILE A 126 6.23 14.29 31.06
C ILE A 126 5.78 14.68 29.64
N GLU A 127 6.69 14.65 28.67
CA GLU A 127 6.43 15.16 27.31
C GLU A 127 5.56 14.22 26.46
N PHE A 128 5.74 12.91 26.61
CA PHE A 128 5.08 11.90 25.76
C PHE A 128 4.06 11.04 26.52
N GLY A 129 3.90 11.23 27.84
CA GLY A 129 3.05 10.37 28.68
C GLY A 129 3.55 8.93 28.80
N GLU A 130 4.79 8.66 28.36
CA GLU A 130 5.32 7.32 28.16
C GLU A 130 6.65 7.14 28.90
N ARG A 131 6.69 6.18 29.83
CA ARG A 131 7.92 5.88 30.57
C ARG A 131 8.83 4.94 29.79
N LEU A 132 10.01 5.40 29.41
CA LEU A 132 11.06 4.56 28.83
C LEU A 132 11.80 3.75 29.91
N SER A 133 12.25 2.53 29.56
CA SER A 133 13.13 1.79 30.44
C SER A 133 14.53 2.39 30.46
N LEU A 134 15.24 2.25 31.58
CA LEU A 134 16.63 2.72 31.72
C LEU A 134 17.54 2.10 30.64
N ALA A 135 17.35 0.83 30.32
CA ALA A 135 18.09 0.14 29.26
C ALA A 135 17.82 0.77 27.88
N THR A 136 16.57 1.09 27.56
CA THR A 136 16.20 1.76 26.30
C THR A 136 16.90 3.11 26.17
N VAL A 137 16.82 3.95 27.20
CA VAL A 137 17.47 5.28 27.19
C VAL A 137 18.99 5.16 27.08
N SER A 138 19.60 4.25 27.85
CA SER A 138 21.03 3.98 27.79
C SER A 138 21.48 3.52 26.39
N HIS A 139 20.76 2.58 25.77
CA HIS A 139 21.07 2.08 24.43
C HIS A 139 20.89 3.16 23.36
N TRP A 140 19.83 3.98 23.46
CA TRP A 140 19.59 5.08 22.52
C TRP A 140 20.63 6.19 22.63
N CYS A 141 21.03 6.56 23.86
CA CYS A 141 22.09 7.55 24.09
C CYS A 141 23.41 7.09 23.49
N ARG A 142 23.75 5.80 23.67
CA ARG A 142 24.98 5.17 23.14
C ARG A 142 24.92 4.80 21.66
N GLY A 143 23.78 4.98 20.99
CA GLY A 143 23.61 4.61 19.58
C GLY A 143 23.56 3.10 19.30
N ILE A 144 23.43 2.26 20.34
CA ILE A 144 23.39 0.79 20.22
C ILE A 144 22.08 0.32 19.56
N HIS A 145 20.99 1.05 19.79
CA HIS A 145 19.69 0.76 19.21
C HIS A 145 19.09 2.00 18.58
N SER A 146 18.37 1.79 17.47
CA SER A 146 17.55 2.80 16.83
C SER A 146 16.05 2.56 17.12
N PRO A 147 15.20 3.59 16.93
CA PRO A 147 13.74 3.45 16.95
C PRO A 147 13.23 2.45 15.91
N SER A 148 14.05 2.12 14.93
CA SER A 148 13.69 1.27 13.81
C SER A 148 13.79 -0.23 14.17
N GLY A 149 14.49 -0.60 15.25
CA GLY A 149 14.55 -1.98 15.74
C GLY A 149 15.06 -3.00 14.71
N GLY A 150 15.93 -2.56 13.79
CA GLY A 150 16.43 -3.33 12.65
C GLY A 150 15.72 -3.07 11.31
N ILE A 151 14.64 -2.29 11.30
CA ILE A 151 13.98 -1.83 10.07
C ILE A 151 14.80 -0.68 9.49
N LYS A 152 15.14 -0.73 8.19
CA LYS A 152 15.85 0.39 7.55
C LYS A 152 14.96 1.63 7.52
N GLU A 153 15.50 2.77 7.95
CA GLU A 153 14.80 4.05 7.76
C GLU A 153 14.71 4.36 6.27
N ILE A 154 13.54 4.83 5.84
CA ILE A 154 13.34 5.32 4.47
C ILE A 154 13.31 6.83 4.55
N GLU A 155 14.29 7.46 3.94
CA GLU A 155 14.30 8.90 3.74
C GLU A 155 13.21 9.27 2.73
N THR A 156 12.42 10.30 3.04
CA THR A 156 11.35 10.78 2.16
C THR A 156 11.93 11.61 1.01
N THR A 157 12.56 10.93 0.06
CA THR A 157 13.10 11.54 -1.16
C THR A 157 12.04 11.60 -2.28
N PRO A 158 12.24 12.41 -3.33
CA PRO A 158 11.34 12.42 -4.48
C PRO A 158 11.14 11.03 -5.12
N ASP A 159 12.17 10.19 -5.16
CA ASP A 159 12.03 8.82 -5.68
C ASP A 159 11.18 7.92 -4.79
N VAL A 160 11.15 8.13 -3.47
CA VAL A 160 10.21 7.43 -2.59
C VAL A 160 8.77 7.84 -2.90
N TYR A 161 8.51 9.11 -3.19
CA TYR A 161 7.17 9.54 -3.62
C TYR A 161 6.79 8.98 -4.99
N TRP A 162 7.75 8.86 -5.92
CA TRP A 162 7.53 8.12 -7.16
C TRP A 162 7.13 6.66 -6.91
N LEU A 163 7.86 5.97 -6.04
CA LEU A 163 7.54 4.59 -5.68
C LEU A 163 6.16 4.48 -5.04
N ILE A 164 5.77 5.42 -4.16
CA ILE A 164 4.45 5.44 -3.55
C ILE A 164 3.36 5.63 -4.60
N GLY A 165 3.54 6.55 -5.56
CA GLY A 165 2.61 6.74 -6.67
C GLY A 165 2.42 5.45 -7.47
N LEU A 166 3.51 4.73 -7.74
CA LEU A 166 3.49 3.43 -8.42
C LEU A 166 2.78 2.35 -7.58
N ILE A 167 3.04 2.29 -6.27
CA ILE A 167 2.39 1.34 -5.34
C ILE A 167 0.88 1.59 -5.28
N ILE A 168 0.44 2.85 -5.29
CA ILE A 168 -0.99 3.16 -5.25
C ILE A 168 -1.68 2.79 -6.58
N ALA A 169 -0.99 2.87 -7.71
CA ALA A 169 -1.50 2.41 -9.01
C ALA A 169 -1.58 0.86 -9.08
N ASP A 170 -0.42 0.21 -9.01
CA ASP A 170 -0.24 -1.20 -9.39
C ASP A 170 0.26 -2.09 -8.23
N GLY A 171 0.47 -1.53 -7.05
CA GLY A 171 0.97 -2.24 -5.89
C GLY A 171 -0.12 -2.83 -4.99
N SER A 172 0.27 -3.84 -4.22
CA SER A 172 -0.53 -4.41 -3.13
C SER A 172 0.25 -4.43 -1.82
N ILE A 173 -0.46 -4.21 -0.71
CA ILE A 173 0.13 -4.26 0.64
C ILE A 173 -0.37 -5.54 1.32
N HIS A 174 0.57 -6.32 1.84
CA HIS A 174 0.34 -7.56 2.55
C HIS A 174 0.94 -7.51 3.95
N GLN A 175 0.31 -8.23 4.87
CA GLN A 175 0.82 -8.47 6.21
C GLN A 175 1.05 -9.97 6.37
N SER A 176 2.26 -10.36 6.79
CA SER A 176 2.59 -11.76 7.07
C SER A 176 2.94 -11.92 8.53
N PHE A 177 2.47 -13.00 9.14
CA PHE A 177 2.81 -13.37 10.52
C PHE A 177 3.74 -14.57 10.49
N ARG A 178 4.97 -14.41 11.00
CA ARG A 178 5.89 -15.54 11.25
C ARG A 178 6.37 -15.47 12.69
N ARG A 179 6.21 -16.56 13.45
CA ARG A 179 6.70 -16.69 14.84
C ARG A 179 6.35 -15.48 15.72
N ASN A 180 5.11 -15.00 15.66
CA ASN A 180 4.61 -13.82 16.38
C ASN A 180 5.22 -12.46 15.97
N HIS A 181 5.88 -12.38 14.82
CA HIS A 181 6.36 -11.13 14.22
C HIS A 181 5.52 -10.77 12.99
N LYS A 182 4.99 -9.55 12.99
CA LYS A 182 4.21 -8.98 11.88
C LYS A 182 5.15 -8.30 10.88
N THR A 183 5.22 -8.86 9.67
CA THR A 183 5.99 -8.30 8.55
C THR A 183 5.06 -7.55 7.60
N HIS A 184 5.45 -6.34 7.21
CA HIS A 184 4.70 -5.51 6.26
C HIS A 184 5.41 -5.58 4.91
N ILE A 185 4.66 -5.93 3.88
CA ILE A 185 5.18 -6.26 2.56
C ILE A 185 4.43 -5.44 1.51
N VAL A 186 5.16 -4.72 0.69
CA VAL A 186 4.66 -4.14 -0.56
C VAL A 186 5.02 -5.10 -1.69
N MET A 187 4.06 -5.39 -2.56
CA MET A 187 4.25 -6.19 -3.75
C MET A 187 3.87 -5.36 -4.98
N ILE A 188 4.71 -5.37 -6.01
CA ILE A 188 4.46 -4.73 -7.31
C ILE A 188 4.70 -5.78 -8.40
N ILE A 189 3.79 -5.87 -9.36
CA ILE A 189 3.90 -6.77 -10.51
C ILE A 189 3.98 -5.94 -11.78
N THR A 190 5.03 -6.10 -12.57
CA THR A 190 5.24 -5.32 -13.80
C THR A 190 5.91 -6.12 -14.91
N THR A 191 5.73 -5.69 -16.16
CA THR A 191 6.48 -6.18 -17.34
C THR A 191 7.58 -5.21 -17.77
N ASP A 192 7.62 -4.00 -17.22
CA ASP A 192 8.52 -2.93 -17.64
C ASP A 192 9.84 -3.01 -16.85
N GLU A 193 10.93 -3.39 -17.51
CA GLU A 193 12.27 -3.56 -16.93
C GLU A 193 12.82 -2.26 -16.35
N GLU A 194 12.50 -1.11 -16.96
CA GLU A 194 12.98 0.20 -16.51
C GLU A 194 12.47 0.54 -15.11
N LEU A 195 11.28 0.05 -14.73
CA LEU A 195 10.76 0.20 -13.36
C LEU A 195 11.55 -0.67 -12.38
N VAL A 196 11.93 -1.88 -12.79
CA VAL A 196 12.70 -2.82 -11.98
C VAL A 196 14.07 -2.22 -11.67
N GLU A 197 14.78 -1.74 -12.69
CA GLU A 197 16.09 -1.12 -12.53
C GLU A 197 16.03 0.13 -11.68
N LYS A 198 15.01 0.98 -11.88
CA LYS A 198 14.81 2.14 -11.02
C LYS A 198 14.61 1.75 -9.55
N ILE A 199 13.81 0.71 -9.27
CA ILE A 199 13.58 0.24 -7.89
C ILE A 199 14.85 -0.39 -7.29
N LYS A 200 15.64 -1.13 -8.07
CA LYS A 200 16.92 -1.71 -7.61
C LYS A 200 17.91 -0.63 -7.15
N ALA A 201 17.94 0.51 -7.84
CA ALA A 201 18.80 1.63 -7.50
C ALA A 201 18.37 2.34 -6.19
N MET A 202 17.15 2.11 -5.71
CA MET A 202 16.64 2.75 -4.50
C MET A 202 17.12 2.05 -3.23
N ASN A 203 17.46 2.85 -2.22
CA ASN A 203 17.97 2.38 -0.93
C ASN A 203 16.87 1.89 0.05
N LEU A 204 15.99 0.98 -0.40
CA LEU A 204 14.74 0.61 0.30
C LEU A 204 14.89 -0.45 1.39
N GLY A 205 16.10 -0.99 1.55
CA GLY A 205 16.39 -2.07 2.50
C GLY A 205 16.18 -3.43 1.83
N TYR A 206 15.28 -4.24 2.38
CA TYR A 206 15.05 -5.58 1.82
C TYR A 206 14.12 -5.49 0.60
N VAL A 207 14.71 -5.67 -0.57
CA VAL A 207 14.03 -5.78 -1.87
C VAL A 207 14.32 -7.17 -2.43
N ASN A 208 13.26 -7.91 -2.76
CA ASN A 208 13.37 -9.19 -3.47
C ASN A 208 12.67 -9.06 -4.82
N ILE A 209 13.38 -9.41 -5.88
CA ILE A 209 12.86 -9.34 -7.26
C ILE A 209 12.92 -10.75 -7.83
N TYR A 210 11.78 -11.22 -8.30
CA TYR A 210 11.64 -12.50 -8.97
C TYR A 210 11.02 -12.26 -10.34
N PHE A 211 11.54 -12.92 -11.37
CA PHE A 211 10.93 -12.93 -12.69
C PHE A 211 10.21 -14.28 -12.88
N ASP A 212 8.90 -14.23 -13.09
CA ASP A 212 8.15 -15.38 -13.60
C ASP A 212 8.25 -15.43 -15.14
N SER A 213 7.60 -16.40 -15.80
CA SER A 213 7.71 -16.55 -17.27
C SER A 213 7.23 -15.35 -18.09
N ARG A 214 6.60 -14.33 -17.48
CA ARG A 214 6.01 -13.17 -18.19
C ARG A 214 6.19 -11.83 -17.48
N ARG A 215 6.51 -11.78 -16.18
CA ARG A 215 6.44 -10.57 -15.35
C ARG A 215 7.46 -10.60 -14.22
N PHE A 216 7.89 -9.40 -13.81
CA PHE A 216 8.62 -9.18 -12.57
C PHE A 216 7.65 -9.05 -11.40
N MET A 217 7.92 -9.79 -10.34
CA MET A 217 7.31 -9.64 -9.02
C MET A 217 8.34 -9.05 -8.06
N ILE A 218 8.09 -7.81 -7.64
CA ILE A 218 8.95 -7.05 -6.74
C ILE A 218 8.31 -7.06 -5.36
N THR A 219 9.06 -7.47 -4.34
CA THR A 219 8.63 -7.52 -2.95
C THR A 219 9.53 -6.66 -2.08
N ILE A 220 8.97 -5.65 -1.42
CA ILE A 220 9.69 -4.73 -0.54
C ILE A 220 9.20 -4.95 0.89
N ARG A 221 10.10 -5.25 1.83
CA ARG A 221 9.76 -5.39 3.25
C ARG A 221 10.08 -4.10 3.99
N SER A 222 9.08 -3.25 4.18
CA SER A 222 9.23 -2.04 4.97
C SER A 222 7.93 -1.63 5.63
N LYS A 223 7.94 -1.56 6.97
CA LYS A 223 6.82 -1.00 7.73
C LYS A 223 6.66 0.49 7.47
N LEU A 224 7.76 1.23 7.36
CA LEU A 224 7.74 2.68 7.16
C LEU A 224 7.13 3.07 5.82
N LEU A 225 7.47 2.34 4.76
CA LEU A 225 6.87 2.54 3.44
C LEU A 225 5.36 2.29 3.48
N VAL A 226 4.93 1.21 4.14
CA VAL A 226 3.50 0.88 4.28
C VAL A 226 2.76 1.96 5.09
N ASP A 227 3.31 2.40 6.22
CA ASP A 227 2.70 3.43 7.05
C ASP A 227 2.57 4.77 6.26
N LEU A 228 3.59 5.14 5.48
CA LEU A 228 3.57 6.35 4.64
C LEU A 228 2.57 6.24 3.47
N VAL A 229 2.46 5.09 2.82
CA VAL A 229 1.45 4.85 1.77
C VAL A 229 0.04 4.99 2.35
N GLU A 230 -0.21 4.41 3.54
CA GLU A 230 -1.54 4.49 4.18
C GLU A 230 -1.88 5.90 4.64
N GLU A 231 -0.92 6.68 5.16
CA GLU A 231 -1.13 8.10 5.46
C GLU A 231 -1.51 8.90 4.22
N ILE A 232 -0.81 8.71 3.10
CA ILE A 232 -1.13 9.39 1.83
C ILE A 232 -2.52 9.01 1.35
N LYS A 233 -2.89 7.72 1.40
CA LYS A 233 -4.24 7.27 1.05
C LYS A 233 -5.30 7.90 1.94
N GLU A 234 -5.04 8.04 3.24
CA GLU A 234 -5.97 8.69 4.17
C GLU A 234 -6.16 10.17 3.83
N LEU A 235 -5.07 10.91 3.58
CA LEU A 235 -5.16 12.32 3.16
C LEU A 235 -5.95 12.49 1.84
N ILE A 236 -5.76 11.58 0.88
CA ILE A 236 -6.53 11.56 -0.38
C ILE A 236 -8.01 11.30 -0.11
N ARG A 237 -8.32 10.30 0.74
CA ARG A 237 -9.69 9.94 1.12
C ARG A 237 -10.42 11.10 1.79
N GLN A 238 -9.72 11.83 2.67
CA GLN A 238 -10.21 13.01 3.35
C GLN A 238 -10.23 14.28 2.48
N ALA A 239 -9.81 14.19 1.21
CA ALA A 239 -9.66 15.32 0.29
C ALA A 239 -8.77 16.46 0.83
N ARG A 240 -7.79 16.13 1.68
CA ARG A 240 -6.80 17.08 2.25
C ARG A 240 -5.62 17.31 1.29
N TYR A 241 -5.92 17.73 0.07
CA TYR A 241 -4.94 17.79 -1.03
C TYR A 241 -3.82 18.81 -0.77
N ASP A 242 -4.14 19.96 -0.17
CA ASP A 242 -3.15 20.96 0.23
C ASP A 242 -2.16 20.42 1.26
N GLY A 243 -2.66 19.71 2.28
CA GLY A 243 -1.83 19.07 3.29
C GLY A 243 -0.91 18.00 2.68
N LEU A 244 -1.44 17.21 1.74
CA LEU A 244 -0.68 16.21 1.01
C LEU A 244 0.43 16.83 0.14
N ILE A 245 0.13 17.90 -0.61
CA ILE A 245 1.14 18.61 -1.41
C ILE A 245 2.19 19.28 -0.53
N LYS A 246 1.78 19.88 0.60
CA LYS A 246 2.71 20.45 1.57
C LYS A 246 3.65 19.39 2.14
N MET A 247 3.12 18.20 2.44
CA MET A 247 3.91 17.07 2.95
C MET A 247 4.92 16.55 1.93
N MET A 248 4.53 16.42 0.66
CA MET A 248 5.42 15.91 -0.40
C MET A 248 6.35 16.97 -0.99
N GLY A 249 6.01 18.25 -0.84
CA GLY A 249 6.65 19.34 -1.56
C GLY A 249 6.36 19.31 -3.06
N TYR A 250 6.90 20.30 -3.78
CA TYR A 250 6.73 20.41 -5.23
C TYR A 250 7.32 19.18 -5.95
N GLU A 251 8.61 18.90 -5.76
CA GLU A 251 9.28 17.78 -6.42
C GLU A 251 8.71 16.40 -6.04
N GLY A 252 8.36 16.18 -4.76
CA GLY A 252 7.74 14.92 -4.35
C GLY A 252 6.35 14.73 -4.97
N THR A 253 5.56 15.79 -5.08
CA THR A 253 4.26 15.75 -5.78
C THR A 253 4.43 15.41 -7.26
N ARG A 254 5.41 16.03 -7.93
CA ARG A 254 5.74 15.76 -9.33
C ARG A 254 6.08 14.28 -9.54
N MET A 255 6.95 13.76 -8.67
CA MET A 255 7.40 12.38 -8.73
C MET A 255 6.30 11.38 -8.37
N PHE A 256 5.44 11.69 -7.41
CA PHE A 256 4.23 10.91 -7.13
C PHE A 256 3.34 10.77 -8.37
N ILE A 257 3.04 11.87 -9.07
CA ILE A 257 2.22 11.83 -10.29
C ILE A 257 2.91 10.99 -11.36
N ARG A 258 4.23 11.13 -11.54
CA ARG A 258 5.01 10.30 -12.47
C ARG A 258 4.90 8.82 -12.15
N GLY A 259 5.07 8.43 -10.89
CA GLY A 259 4.96 7.04 -10.45
C GLY A 259 3.57 6.47 -10.66
N PHE A 260 2.54 7.26 -10.34
CA PHE A 260 1.15 6.90 -10.61
C PHE A 260 0.87 6.75 -12.12
N PHE A 261 1.44 7.63 -12.95
CA PHE A 261 1.36 7.51 -14.41
C PHE A 261 2.13 6.30 -14.95
N ASP A 262 3.25 5.92 -14.32
CA ASP A 262 4.02 4.75 -14.72
C ASP A 262 3.24 3.45 -14.50
N GLY A 263 2.44 3.34 -13.43
CA GLY A 263 1.49 2.23 -13.25
C GLY A 263 0.24 2.36 -14.13
N ASP A 264 -0.67 3.26 -13.75
CA ASP A 264 -2.04 3.34 -14.29
C ASP A 264 -2.21 4.27 -15.51
N GLY A 265 -1.13 4.93 -15.94
CA GLY A 265 -1.16 5.90 -17.02
C GLY A 265 -1.10 5.28 -18.42
N SER A 266 -1.72 5.95 -19.39
CA SER A 266 -1.64 5.58 -20.81
C SER A 266 -0.94 6.66 -21.62
N GLY A 267 -0.01 6.28 -22.52
CA GLY A 267 0.68 7.22 -23.41
C GLY A 267 -0.08 7.55 -24.71
N LEU A 268 -0.99 6.69 -25.17
CA LEU A 268 -1.66 6.87 -26.48
C LEU A 268 -2.75 7.95 -26.45
N PHE A 269 -3.44 8.09 -25.34
CA PHE A 269 -4.29 9.24 -25.07
C PHE A 269 -3.95 9.60 -23.64
N VAL A 270 -3.12 10.62 -23.42
CA VAL A 270 -2.47 10.81 -22.12
C VAL A 270 -3.54 10.92 -21.02
N ASN A 271 -3.64 9.88 -20.21
CA ASN A 271 -4.72 9.71 -19.24
C ASN A 271 -4.28 8.86 -18.04
N PHE A 272 -5.05 9.00 -16.97
CA PHE A 272 -4.98 8.17 -15.76
C PHE A 272 -6.29 7.39 -15.63
N THR A 273 -6.22 6.10 -15.34
CA THR A 273 -7.38 5.24 -15.14
C THR A 273 -7.34 4.61 -13.76
N ASN A 274 -8.36 4.81 -12.92
CA ASN A 274 -8.42 4.16 -11.60
C ASN A 274 -9.87 4.02 -11.11
N ALA A 275 -10.12 3.11 -10.17
CA ALA A 275 -11.43 2.95 -9.54
C ALA A 275 -11.65 3.94 -8.38
N ASP A 276 -10.59 4.50 -7.82
CA ASP A 276 -10.64 5.53 -6.77
C ASP A 276 -10.77 6.92 -7.40
N ILE A 277 -11.98 7.48 -7.32
CA ILE A 277 -12.26 8.82 -7.85
C ILE A 277 -11.56 9.93 -7.06
N LYS A 278 -11.34 9.75 -5.75
CA LYS A 278 -10.68 10.78 -4.91
C LYS A 278 -9.20 10.87 -5.23
N LEU A 279 -8.57 9.74 -5.57
CA LEU A 279 -7.21 9.71 -6.10
C LEU A 279 -7.13 10.44 -7.45
N LEU A 280 -8.06 10.18 -8.37
CA LEU A 280 -8.08 10.89 -9.65
C LEU A 280 -8.32 12.40 -9.45
N GLU A 281 -9.21 12.81 -8.56
CA GLU A 281 -9.41 14.23 -8.22
C GLU A 281 -8.15 14.86 -7.62
N PHE A 282 -7.43 14.14 -6.75
CA PHE A 282 -6.12 14.60 -6.27
C PHE A 282 -5.13 14.81 -7.41
N VAL A 283 -5.01 13.85 -8.33
CA VAL A 283 -4.10 13.95 -9.48
C VAL A 283 -4.44 15.14 -10.36
N ARG A 284 -5.74 15.38 -10.62
CA ARG A 284 -6.20 16.59 -11.34
C ARG A 284 -5.80 17.87 -10.62
N TYR A 285 -6.08 17.94 -9.32
CA TYR A 285 -5.77 19.08 -8.47
C TYR A 285 -4.26 19.38 -8.50
N ALA A 286 -3.43 18.35 -8.35
CA ALA A 286 -1.98 18.48 -8.36
C ALA A 286 -1.45 18.90 -9.74
N LEU A 287 -1.96 18.32 -10.84
CA LEU A 287 -1.56 18.67 -12.22
C LEU A 287 -1.84 20.15 -12.57
N ARG A 288 -2.94 20.72 -12.06
CA ARG A 288 -3.24 22.15 -12.27
C ARG A 288 -2.15 23.07 -11.74
N ARG A 289 -1.45 22.69 -10.65
CA ARG A 289 -0.32 23.46 -10.11
C ARG A 289 0.90 23.48 -11.04
N TYR A 290 0.99 22.52 -11.95
CA TYR A 290 1.99 22.50 -13.03
C TYR A 290 1.46 23.14 -14.32
N GLY A 291 0.32 23.83 -14.27
CA GLY A 291 -0.35 24.39 -15.44
C GLY A 291 -0.78 23.32 -16.45
N ILE A 292 -1.14 22.13 -15.97
CA ILE A 292 -1.62 21.02 -16.80
C ILE A 292 -3.10 20.81 -16.52
N GLU A 293 -3.92 21.09 -17.53
CA GLU A 293 -5.36 20.93 -17.44
C GLU A 293 -5.80 19.52 -17.85
N THR A 294 -6.90 19.08 -17.23
CA THR A 294 -7.46 17.75 -17.44
C THR A 294 -8.98 17.80 -17.50
N SER A 295 -9.58 16.78 -18.12
CA SER A 295 -11.01 16.51 -18.00
C SER A 295 -11.41 16.24 -16.55
N ARG A 296 -12.72 16.26 -16.28
CA ARG A 296 -13.29 15.62 -15.07
C ARG A 296 -13.12 14.09 -15.16
N PRO A 297 -13.17 13.35 -14.03
CA PRO A 297 -13.22 11.90 -14.06
C PRO A 297 -14.49 11.45 -14.79
N VAL A 298 -14.32 10.68 -15.87
CA VAL A 298 -15.42 10.09 -16.64
C VAL A 298 -15.47 8.59 -16.40
N VAL A 299 -16.66 8.00 -16.41
CA VAL A 299 -16.82 6.55 -16.23
C VAL A 299 -16.29 5.85 -17.48
N SER A 300 -15.13 5.20 -17.38
CA SER A 300 -14.57 4.40 -18.49
C SER A 300 -15.16 3.00 -18.54
N THR A 301 -15.51 2.41 -17.39
CA THR A 301 -16.13 1.09 -17.33
C THR A 301 -17.06 0.99 -16.14
N ARG A 302 -18.27 0.48 -16.35
CA ARG A 302 -19.29 0.33 -15.30
C ARG A 302 -19.08 -0.95 -14.49
N LYS A 303 -19.40 -0.88 -13.20
CA LYS A 303 -19.58 -2.03 -12.30
C LYS A 303 -20.57 -3.02 -12.93
N GLY A 304 -20.32 -4.31 -12.74
CA GLY A 304 -21.19 -5.36 -13.26
C GLY A 304 -20.87 -5.79 -14.69
N THR A 305 -20.02 -5.06 -15.42
CA THR A 305 -19.56 -5.49 -16.75
C THR A 305 -18.65 -6.71 -16.66
N ALA A 306 -18.77 -7.61 -17.63
CA ALA A 306 -17.91 -8.78 -17.75
C ALA A 306 -16.57 -8.41 -18.43
N LYS A 307 -15.49 -9.06 -18.01
CA LYS A 307 -14.18 -9.03 -18.68
C LYS A 307 -13.66 -10.45 -18.76
N TYR A 308 -13.27 -10.88 -19.94
CA TYR A 308 -12.54 -12.13 -20.10
C TYR A 308 -11.08 -11.94 -19.69
N LEU A 309 -10.60 -12.77 -18.76
CA LEU A 309 -9.19 -12.84 -18.38
C LEU A 309 -8.55 -14.04 -19.07
N ALA A 310 -7.91 -13.81 -20.22
CA ALA A 310 -7.26 -14.85 -21.00
C ALA A 310 -6.18 -15.61 -20.19
N SER A 311 -5.48 -14.94 -19.26
CA SER A 311 -4.48 -15.57 -18.40
C SER A 311 -5.07 -16.57 -17.39
N GLU A 312 -6.37 -16.48 -17.09
CA GLU A 312 -7.06 -17.33 -16.12
C GLU A 312 -8.16 -18.18 -16.78
N GLY A 313 -8.32 -18.09 -18.10
CA GLY A 313 -9.35 -18.82 -18.86
C GLY A 313 -10.80 -18.53 -18.46
N ARG A 314 -11.08 -17.45 -17.71
CA ARG A 314 -12.39 -17.20 -17.11
C ARG A 314 -12.93 -15.79 -17.31
N TRP A 315 -14.25 -15.68 -17.25
CA TRP A 315 -14.95 -14.39 -17.16
C TRP A 315 -14.96 -13.91 -15.72
N ILE A 316 -14.60 -12.65 -15.51
CA ILE A 316 -14.76 -11.96 -14.23
C ILE A 316 -15.75 -10.82 -14.37
N ARG A 317 -16.51 -10.58 -13.31
CA ARG A 317 -17.44 -9.45 -13.23
C ARG A 317 -16.79 -8.33 -12.42
N ARG A 318 -16.74 -7.12 -13.00
CA ARG A 318 -16.14 -5.98 -12.32
C ARG A 318 -16.97 -5.55 -11.12
N ARG A 319 -16.32 -5.38 -9.97
CA ARG A 319 -16.99 -5.02 -8.71
C ARG A 319 -17.15 -3.52 -8.50
N LYS A 320 -16.40 -2.69 -9.23
CA LYS A 320 -16.37 -1.23 -9.10
C LYS A 320 -16.48 -0.56 -10.47
N ASN A 321 -16.95 0.68 -10.48
CA ASN A 321 -16.77 1.57 -11.61
C ASN A 321 -15.27 1.90 -11.75
N VAL A 322 -14.81 2.03 -12.98
CA VAL A 322 -13.47 2.51 -13.30
C VAL A 322 -13.63 3.85 -13.99
N PHE A 323 -12.92 4.84 -13.49
CA PHE A 323 -12.94 6.20 -13.98
C PHE A 323 -11.65 6.51 -14.73
N ARG A 324 -11.71 7.54 -15.57
CA ARG A 324 -10.55 8.02 -16.30
C ARG A 324 -10.51 9.54 -16.32
N VAL A 325 -9.31 10.09 -16.22
CA VAL A 325 -9.01 11.51 -16.36
C VAL A 325 -8.06 11.68 -17.52
N TYR A 326 -8.42 12.53 -18.49
CA TYR A 326 -7.60 12.82 -19.64
C TYR A 326 -6.86 14.12 -19.45
N ILE A 327 -5.58 14.15 -19.82
CA ILE A 327 -4.86 15.39 -20.05
C ILE A 327 -5.34 15.94 -21.40
N TYR A 328 -5.53 17.26 -21.50
CA TYR A 328 -5.88 17.85 -22.78
C TYR A 328 -4.68 17.80 -23.75
N PRO A 329 -4.91 17.57 -25.07
CA PRO A 329 -3.83 17.41 -26.05
C PRO A 329 -2.80 18.55 -26.04
N ASP A 330 -3.25 19.79 -25.82
CA ASP A 330 -2.40 20.98 -25.79
C ASP A 330 -1.39 20.97 -24.62
N HIS A 331 -1.63 20.12 -23.61
CA HIS A 331 -0.75 19.95 -22.46
C HIS A 331 0.11 18.67 -22.52
N TYR A 332 0.07 17.88 -23.60
CA TYR A 332 0.86 16.64 -23.69
C TYR A 332 2.37 16.91 -23.61
N ASP A 333 2.86 17.90 -24.35
CA ASP A 333 4.29 18.23 -24.34
C ASP A 333 4.72 18.76 -22.97
N ARG A 334 3.91 19.63 -22.36
CA ARG A 334 4.14 20.13 -21.00
C ARG A 334 4.16 18.99 -19.96
N PHE A 335 3.21 18.06 -20.05
CA PHE A 335 3.15 16.91 -19.14
C PHE A 335 4.41 16.05 -19.24
N PHE A 336 4.82 15.66 -20.45
CA PHE A 336 6.02 14.83 -20.60
C PHE A 336 7.32 15.58 -20.27
N LYS A 337 7.35 16.90 -20.43
CA LYS A 337 8.50 17.73 -20.03
C LYS A 337 8.60 17.89 -18.51
N LEU A 338 7.49 18.16 -17.83
CA LEU A 338 7.49 18.46 -16.39
C LEU A 338 7.38 17.19 -15.54
N ILE A 339 6.40 16.34 -15.83
CA ILE A 339 6.11 15.12 -15.06
C ILE A 339 6.92 13.94 -15.63
N GLY A 340 6.82 13.74 -16.96
CA GLY A 340 7.50 12.64 -17.65
C GLY A 340 6.94 11.25 -17.31
N THR A 341 7.72 10.24 -17.67
CA THR A 341 7.45 8.82 -17.39
C THR A 341 8.79 8.09 -17.30
N THR A 342 8.86 7.02 -16.54
CA THR A 342 10.04 6.13 -16.52
C THR A 342 10.01 5.15 -17.69
N ILE A 343 8.85 4.96 -18.33
CA ILE A 343 8.63 3.91 -19.33
C ILE A 343 8.70 4.51 -20.75
N PRO A 344 9.76 4.24 -21.54
CA PRO A 344 9.98 4.85 -22.85
C PRO A 344 8.84 4.62 -23.84
N ARG A 345 8.21 3.44 -23.83
CA ARG A 345 7.10 3.12 -24.74
C ARG A 345 5.91 4.08 -24.60
N LYS A 346 5.67 4.65 -23.41
CA LYS A 346 4.58 5.62 -23.19
C LYS A 346 4.86 6.95 -23.90
N VAL A 347 6.13 7.35 -24.04
CA VAL A 347 6.54 8.53 -24.83
C VAL A 347 6.33 8.28 -26.32
N GLN A 348 6.67 7.09 -26.81
CA GLN A 348 6.46 6.72 -28.22
C GLN A 348 4.97 6.72 -28.60
N LEU A 349 4.10 6.21 -27.71
CA LEU A 349 2.66 6.22 -27.91
C LEU A 349 2.07 7.64 -28.01
N LYS A 350 2.62 8.60 -27.24
CA LYS A 350 2.23 10.02 -27.34
C LYS A 350 2.54 10.59 -28.73
N ALA A 351 3.70 10.29 -29.31
CA ALA A 351 4.04 10.74 -30.66
C ALA A 351 3.08 10.17 -31.72
N ILE A 352 2.65 8.90 -31.55
CA ILE A 352 1.64 8.28 -32.42
C ILE A 352 0.30 9.01 -32.28
N ALA A 353 -0.12 9.33 -31.06
CA ALA A 353 -1.34 10.08 -30.77
C ALA A 353 -1.38 11.43 -31.49
N GLN A 354 -0.31 12.22 -31.36
CA GLN A 354 -0.18 13.53 -31.98
C GLN A 354 -0.26 13.44 -33.51
N LYS A 355 0.40 12.44 -34.13
CA LYS A 355 0.31 12.21 -35.58
C LYS A 355 -1.12 11.87 -36.03
N VAL A 356 -1.86 11.09 -35.26
CA VAL A 356 -3.26 10.75 -35.59
C VAL A 356 -4.15 11.99 -35.49
N LEU A 357 -3.99 12.79 -34.44
CA LEU A 357 -4.74 14.04 -34.25
C LEU A 357 -4.46 15.03 -35.39
N GLN A 358 -3.20 15.22 -35.78
CA GLN A 358 -2.81 16.09 -36.90
C GLN A 358 -3.40 15.63 -38.23
N ARG A 359 -3.34 14.34 -38.56
CA ARG A 359 -3.90 13.79 -39.81
C ARG A 359 -5.40 13.98 -39.90
N ARG A 360 -6.12 13.84 -38.79
CA ARG A 360 -7.58 14.06 -38.76
C ARG A 360 -7.95 15.53 -38.83
N SER A 361 -7.18 16.42 -38.21
CA SER A 361 -7.35 17.88 -38.39
C SER A 361 -7.30 18.26 -39.87
N ARG A 362 -6.34 17.71 -40.61
CA ARG A 362 -6.22 17.93 -42.05
C ARG A 362 -7.37 17.34 -42.86
N LYS A 363 -7.91 16.18 -42.46
CA LYS A 363 -8.98 15.47 -43.18
C LYS A 363 -10.37 16.06 -42.94
N TYR A 364 -10.63 16.62 -41.76
CA TYR A 364 -11.96 17.11 -41.34
C TYR A 364 -12.02 18.62 -41.10
N GLY A 365 -10.94 19.36 -41.39
CA GLY A 365 -10.79 20.79 -41.10
C GLY A 365 -10.55 21.08 -39.61
N CYS A 366 -9.99 22.26 -39.30
CA CYS A 366 -9.70 22.71 -37.92
C CYS A 366 -10.93 22.65 -36.99
N ARG A 367 -12.14 22.73 -37.55
CA ARG A 367 -13.43 22.56 -36.85
C ARG A 367 -13.50 21.28 -36.04
N CYS A 368 -12.85 20.18 -36.44
CA CYS A 368 -12.94 18.93 -35.69
C CYS A 368 -12.13 18.97 -34.38
N ILE A 369 -10.96 19.62 -34.35
CA ILE A 369 -10.19 19.79 -33.10
C ILE A 369 -10.85 20.81 -32.19
N GLU A 370 -11.39 21.90 -32.73
CA GLU A 370 -12.15 22.88 -31.95
C GLU A 370 -13.46 22.33 -31.40
N GLU A 371 -14.17 21.50 -32.18
CA GLU A 371 -15.37 20.79 -31.73
C GLU A 371 -15.01 19.76 -30.65
N ILE A 372 -13.92 19.01 -30.82
CA ILE A 372 -13.36 18.16 -29.76
C ILE A 372 -13.08 19.02 -28.51
N ARG A 373 -12.33 20.12 -28.63
CA ARG A 373 -12.03 21.04 -27.51
C ARG A 373 -13.30 21.58 -26.84
N ARG A 374 -14.30 22.01 -27.62
CA ARG A 374 -15.59 22.54 -27.15
C ARG A 374 -16.36 21.48 -26.37
N ARG A 375 -16.53 20.29 -26.94
CA ARG A 375 -17.23 19.15 -26.32
C ARG A 375 -16.53 18.68 -25.05
N PHE A 376 -15.20 18.66 -25.04
CA PHE A 376 -14.40 18.38 -23.86
C PHE A 376 -14.54 19.43 -22.75
N LYS A 377 -14.61 20.73 -23.10
CA LYS A 377 -14.87 21.82 -22.15
C LYS A 377 -16.29 21.73 -21.58
N ASN A 378 -17.25 21.26 -22.37
CA ASN A 378 -18.65 21.08 -21.99
C ASN A 378 -18.93 19.78 -21.22
N GLY A 379 -17.93 18.93 -21.00
CA GLY A 379 -18.08 17.70 -20.23
C GLY A 379 -18.80 16.56 -20.95
N GLU A 380 -18.91 16.62 -22.27
CA GLU A 380 -19.50 15.55 -23.09
C GLU A 380 -18.69 14.24 -23.00
N ASP A 381 -19.38 13.10 -23.14
CA ASP A 381 -18.80 11.79 -22.95
C ASP A 381 -17.71 11.50 -24.00
N TRP A 382 -16.47 11.35 -23.51
CA TRP A 382 -15.26 11.07 -24.27
C TRP A 382 -15.41 9.86 -25.20
N VAL A 383 -16.29 8.93 -24.83
CA VAL A 383 -16.64 7.73 -25.59
C VAL A 383 -17.17 8.10 -26.97
N GLU A 384 -18.02 9.12 -27.10
CA GLU A 384 -18.61 9.51 -28.39
C GLU A 384 -17.62 10.27 -29.28
N VAL A 385 -16.70 11.01 -28.66
CA VAL A 385 -15.73 11.85 -29.37
C VAL A 385 -14.52 11.03 -29.86
N ILE A 386 -14.03 10.06 -29.06
CA ILE A 386 -12.79 9.34 -29.36
C ILE A 386 -13.01 7.88 -29.79
N LEU A 387 -14.14 7.19 -29.50
CA LEU A 387 -14.35 5.85 -30.07
C LEU A 387 -14.25 5.83 -31.60
N PRO A 388 -14.75 6.83 -32.35
CA PRO A 388 -14.53 6.89 -33.81
C PRO A 388 -13.04 7.06 -34.19
N LEU A 389 -12.22 7.70 -33.34
CA LEU A 389 -10.77 7.83 -33.49
C LEU A 389 -10.05 6.49 -33.20
N VAL A 390 -10.37 5.84 -32.08
CA VAL A 390 -9.77 4.57 -31.64
C VAL A 390 -10.12 3.41 -32.56
N LYS A 391 -11.38 3.31 -33.01
CA LYS A 391 -11.80 2.28 -33.98
C LYS A 391 -10.99 2.34 -35.27
N SER A 392 -10.67 3.54 -35.79
CA SER A 392 -9.84 3.64 -37.00
C SER A 392 -8.35 3.37 -36.76
N ILE A 393 -7.83 3.66 -35.56
CA ILE A 393 -6.45 3.31 -35.19
C ILE A 393 -6.32 1.79 -35.06
N GLY A 394 -7.28 1.13 -34.40
CA GLY A 394 -7.33 -0.33 -34.27
C GLY A 394 -7.34 -1.02 -35.64
N VAL A 395 -8.18 -0.55 -36.57
CA VAL A 395 -8.23 -1.07 -37.94
C VAL A 395 -6.92 -0.81 -38.71
N SER A 396 -6.30 0.36 -38.54
CA SER A 396 -5.03 0.68 -39.22
C SER A 396 -3.84 -0.11 -38.66
N MET A 397 -3.78 -0.33 -37.35
CA MET A 397 -2.73 -1.15 -36.71
C MET A 397 -2.92 -2.65 -36.99
N MET A 398 -4.16 -3.15 -37.04
CA MET A 398 -4.45 -4.52 -37.46
C MET A 398 -4.11 -4.75 -38.94
N LYS A 399 -4.42 -3.80 -39.84
CA LYS A 399 -4.01 -3.87 -41.25
C LYS A 399 -2.50 -3.84 -41.46
N LYS A 400 -1.74 -3.17 -40.60
CA LYS A 400 -0.27 -3.21 -40.63
C LYS A 400 0.30 -4.53 -40.12
N ARG A 401 -0.30 -5.14 -39.10
CA ARG A 401 0.10 -6.47 -38.62
C ARG A 401 -0.25 -7.60 -39.61
N GLY A 402 -1.38 -7.50 -40.31
CA GLY A 402 -1.75 -8.47 -41.36
C GLY A 402 -0.98 -8.33 -42.68
N ARG A 403 -0.15 -7.29 -42.84
CA ARG A 403 0.73 -7.12 -44.02
C ARG A 403 2.18 -7.55 -43.78
N GLN A 404 2.53 -8.01 -42.57
CA GLN A 404 3.87 -8.51 -42.24
C GLN A 404 3.93 -10.06 -42.18
N SER A 405 2.90 -10.76 -42.64
CA SER A 405 2.94 -12.21 -42.84
C SER A 405 2.81 -12.56 -44.33
N HIS A 406 3.96 -12.98 -44.88
CA HIS A 406 4.20 -13.77 -46.11
C HIS A 406 4.25 -13.04 -47.46
N PRO A 407 5.23 -13.42 -48.32
CA PRO A 407 5.15 -14.68 -49.07
C PRO A 407 6.48 -15.44 -49.25
N LEU A 408 6.51 -16.72 -48.89
CA LEU A 408 7.33 -17.81 -49.49
C LEU A 408 6.65 -19.11 -49.01
N SER A 409 6.26 -20.10 -49.80
CA SER A 409 6.40 -20.39 -51.23
C SER A 409 5.37 -21.49 -51.55
N SER A 410 4.61 -21.32 -52.63
CA SER A 410 3.94 -22.43 -53.31
C SER A 410 4.95 -23.22 -54.14
N SER A 411 4.61 -24.49 -54.39
CA SER A 411 5.16 -25.45 -55.36
C SER A 411 6.35 -26.32 -54.94
N HIS A 412 6.05 -27.54 -54.49
CA HIS A 412 6.33 -28.72 -55.31
C HIS A 412 5.13 -29.67 -55.29
N ALA A 413 4.73 -30.08 -56.49
CA ALA A 413 3.74 -31.10 -56.78
C ALA A 413 4.45 -32.43 -57.04
N LEU A 414 3.93 -33.50 -56.43
CA LEU A 414 3.88 -34.91 -56.85
C LEU A 414 2.69 -35.44 -56.03
N SER A 415 1.59 -35.99 -56.54
CA SER A 415 1.30 -36.81 -57.73
C SER A 415 0.64 -36.09 -58.90
#